data_AF-A0A1G2CYJ7-F1
#
_entry.id   AF-A0A1G2CYJ7-F1
#
_cell.length_a   1.000
_cell.length_b   1.000
_cell.length_c   1.000
_cell.angle_alpha   90.00
_cell.angle_beta   90.00
_cell.angle_gamma   90.00
#
_symmetry.space_group_name_H-M   'P 1'
#
loop_
_entity.id
_entity.type
_entity.pdbx_description
1 polymer ?
#
loop_
_entity_poly.entity_id
_entity_poly.type
_entity_poly.pdbx_seq_one_letter_code
_entity_poly.pdbx_strand_id
1 'polypeptide(L)'
;MHKSLLTLLLLSSAPILSLGSTVPAWELVGQKTGVSRPLWTKEITFENPQSTCAKNDTCDLKKIIFRTEDYVLPADPLVDGDPVIQSTHLFAGLVTSDVAALTRYSFVQFTRGCMWQSYMNDKNEVETEFGVLRDFLGITRIQHVFPSWVVDTSDTDPAYATVSEFGDRHYLLQHAKAIPSWIPDRQGKLFGENRPVIPFGYVTDTPGPAYYSPNMKMAVNMSLEFRMCVFKTIDVPLVTNGTDLDSKKALMCFDWESKFVFDHFAIEFKKQKNINAECARPFNAREENYHQYRLEQGGRVVPSK
;
A
#
# COMPACT_ATOMS: atom_id res chain seq x y z
N MET A 1 18.38 -26.15 -66.78
CA MET A 1 16.94 -26.13 -67.13
C MET A 1 16.22 -26.66 -65.89
N HIS A 2 15.33 -26.00 -65.14
CA HIS A 2 14.50 -24.81 -65.29
C HIS A 2 14.55 -23.95 -64.01
N LYS A 3 14.21 -22.66 -64.19
CA LYS A 3 13.96 -21.63 -63.17
C LYS A 3 12.66 -21.92 -62.39
N SER A 4 12.58 -21.56 -61.12
CA SER A 4 11.50 -20.67 -60.66
C SER A 4 11.86 -19.97 -59.35
N LEU A 5 11.75 -18.64 -59.39
CA LEU A 5 11.71 -17.74 -58.26
C LEU A 5 10.45 -18.04 -57.43
N LEU A 6 10.55 -17.90 -56.10
CA LEU A 6 9.50 -17.21 -55.36
C LEU A 6 10.11 -16.47 -54.17
N THR A 7 10.13 -15.15 -54.30
CA THR A 7 10.40 -14.18 -53.24
C THR A 7 9.14 -14.06 -52.38
N LEU A 8 9.24 -14.16 -51.07
CA LEU A 8 8.21 -13.64 -50.16
C LEU A 8 8.89 -12.83 -49.04
N LEU A 9 8.75 -11.51 -49.14
CA LEU A 9 8.86 -10.60 -47.99
C LEU A 9 7.64 -10.81 -47.10
N LEU A 10 7.87 -10.99 -45.79
CA LEU A 10 6.90 -10.63 -44.76
C LEU A 10 7.61 -9.84 -43.67
N LEU A 11 7.36 -8.53 -43.70
CA LEU A 11 7.36 -7.67 -42.52
C LEU A 11 6.30 -8.18 -41.53
N SER A 12 6.63 -8.28 -40.25
CA SER A 12 5.76 -7.77 -39.19
C SER A 12 6.42 -7.87 -37.81
N SER A 13 6.65 -6.69 -37.23
CA SER A 13 6.47 -6.33 -35.82
C SER A 13 7.04 -7.26 -34.75
N ALA A 14 8.08 -6.75 -34.08
CA ALA A 14 8.39 -7.09 -32.70
C ALA A 14 7.13 -6.99 -31.81
N PRO A 15 6.93 -7.90 -30.84
CA PRO A 15 5.99 -7.65 -29.78
C PRO A 15 6.57 -6.54 -28.91
N ILE A 16 5.98 -5.35 -29.01
CA ILE A 16 6.05 -4.36 -27.95
C ILE A 16 5.36 -5.03 -26.75
N LEU A 17 6.16 -5.51 -25.80
CA LEU A 17 5.69 -5.82 -24.46
C LEU A 17 5.23 -4.50 -23.85
N SER A 18 3.96 -4.16 -24.06
CA SER A 18 3.29 -3.21 -23.20
C SER A 18 3.21 -3.86 -21.81
N LEU A 19 4.16 -3.53 -20.95
CA LEU A 19 3.95 -3.57 -19.50
C LEU A 19 2.92 -2.49 -19.17
N GLY A 20 1.68 -2.74 -19.56
CA GLY A 20 0.55 -2.06 -18.97
C GLY A 20 0.50 -2.51 -17.52
N SER A 21 0.52 -1.55 -16.61
CA SER A 21 0.11 -1.71 -15.23
C SER A 21 -1.22 -2.48 -15.20
N THR A 22 -1.16 -3.80 -15.03
CA THR A 22 -2.35 -4.60 -14.86
C THR A 22 -2.86 -4.28 -13.48
N VAL A 23 -3.90 -3.44 -13.45
CA VAL A 23 -4.85 -3.29 -12.36
C VAL A 23 -5.01 -4.65 -11.67
N PRO A 24 -4.75 -4.77 -10.35
CA PRO A 24 -5.03 -6.01 -9.67
C PRO A 24 -6.53 -6.30 -9.81
N ALA A 25 -6.87 -7.53 -10.20
CA ALA A 25 -8.18 -7.89 -10.72
C ALA A 25 -9.37 -7.48 -9.83
N TRP A 26 -9.16 -7.25 -8.53
CA TRP A 26 -10.19 -6.83 -7.58
C TRP A 26 -10.71 -5.39 -7.80
N GLU A 27 -9.90 -4.46 -8.35
CA GLU A 27 -10.37 -3.10 -8.69
C GLU A 27 -11.36 -3.10 -9.87
N LEU A 28 -11.27 -4.09 -10.77
CA LEU A 28 -12.19 -4.25 -11.91
C LEU A 28 -13.52 -4.90 -11.54
N VAL A 29 -13.57 -5.66 -10.44
CA VAL A 29 -14.79 -6.33 -9.98
C VAL A 29 -15.77 -5.32 -9.35
N GLY A 30 -15.27 -4.34 -8.59
CA GLY A 30 -16.10 -3.31 -7.95
C GLY A 30 -16.82 -2.36 -8.94
N GLN A 31 -16.37 -2.27 -10.19
CA GLN A 31 -16.97 -1.37 -11.18
C GLN A 31 -18.22 -1.94 -11.88
N LYS A 32 -18.46 -3.25 -11.86
CA LYS A 32 -19.54 -3.86 -12.65
C LYS A 32 -20.81 -4.20 -11.87
N THR A 33 -20.76 -4.37 -10.55
CA THR A 33 -21.89 -4.94 -9.79
C THR A 33 -22.48 -4.08 -8.68
N GLY A 34 -21.77 -3.11 -8.07
CA GLY A 34 -22.43 -2.24 -7.09
C GLY A 34 -21.52 -1.51 -6.11
N VAL A 35 -21.43 -0.19 -6.31
CA VAL A 35 -21.20 0.88 -5.32
C VAL A 35 -20.26 0.48 -4.16
N SER A 36 -18.94 0.64 -4.36
CA SER A 36 -18.07 0.98 -3.24
C SER A 36 -18.69 2.18 -2.52
N ARG A 37 -19.07 2.00 -1.26
CA ARG A 37 -19.64 3.07 -0.44
C ARG A 37 -18.56 3.56 0.51
N PRO A 38 -18.10 4.82 0.40
CA PRO A 38 -17.30 5.39 1.47
C PRO A 38 -18.15 5.38 2.73
N LEU A 39 -17.77 4.56 3.70
CA LEU A 39 -18.44 4.47 5.00
C LEU A 39 -18.08 5.68 5.85
N TRP A 40 -16.85 6.14 5.70
CA TRP A 40 -16.31 7.25 6.44
C TRP A 40 -15.16 7.88 5.67
N THR A 41 -15.04 9.20 5.79
CA THR A 41 -13.95 9.98 5.21
C THR A 41 -13.39 10.92 6.26
N LYS A 42 -12.06 11.03 6.28
CA LYS A 42 -11.35 12.08 7.04
C LYS A 42 -10.30 12.70 6.16
N GLU A 43 -10.22 14.02 6.22
CA GLU A 43 -9.22 14.79 5.50
C GLU A 43 -8.59 15.81 6.46
N ILE A 44 -7.27 15.95 6.37
CA ILE A 44 -6.50 16.96 7.10
C ILE A 44 -5.56 17.64 6.11
N THR A 45 -5.50 18.97 6.20
CA THR A 45 -4.52 19.78 5.47
C THR A 45 -3.61 20.47 6.46
N PHE A 46 -2.30 20.37 6.22
CA PHE A 46 -1.27 21.13 6.90
C PHE A 46 -0.73 22.20 5.95
N GLU A 47 -0.83 23.46 6.36
CA GLU A 47 -0.24 24.61 5.66
C GLU A 47 1.16 24.87 6.25
N ASN A 48 2.19 24.91 5.40
CA ASN A 48 3.55 25.17 5.87
C ASN A 48 3.69 26.63 6.36
N PRO A 49 4.06 26.87 7.63
CA PRO A 49 4.09 28.23 8.16
C PRO A 49 5.18 29.09 7.53
N GLN A 50 4.79 30.22 6.93
CA GLN A 50 5.73 31.18 6.33
C GLN A 50 6.72 31.76 7.35
N SER A 51 6.33 31.85 8.62
CA SER A 51 7.17 32.38 9.70
C SER A 51 8.34 31.47 10.06
N THR A 52 8.30 30.18 9.72
CA THR A 52 9.34 29.20 10.08
C THR A 52 9.96 28.49 8.88
N CYS A 53 9.39 28.63 7.68
CA CYS A 53 9.85 27.91 6.49
C CYS A 53 11.33 28.19 6.14
N ALA A 54 11.79 29.43 6.31
CA ALA A 54 13.17 29.81 5.97
C ALA A 54 14.18 29.15 6.92
N LYS A 55 13.83 29.05 8.21
CA LYS A 55 14.64 28.38 9.22
C LYS A 55 14.73 26.87 8.98
N ASN A 56 13.66 26.26 8.49
CA ASN A 56 13.55 24.82 8.29
C ASN A 56 13.97 24.37 6.89
N ASP A 57 14.27 25.32 6.00
CA ASP A 57 14.52 25.10 4.57
C ASP A 57 13.35 24.38 3.88
N THR A 58 12.15 24.96 4.00
CA THR A 58 10.91 24.40 3.45
C THR A 58 10.00 25.42 2.77
N CYS A 59 10.46 26.63 2.42
CA CYS A 59 9.57 27.67 1.87
C CYS A 59 8.93 27.32 0.51
N ASP A 60 9.48 26.34 -0.18
CA ASP A 60 8.92 25.72 -1.38
C ASP A 60 7.80 24.72 -1.08
N LEU A 61 7.72 24.14 0.12
CA LEU A 61 6.53 23.38 0.56
C LEU A 61 5.41 24.36 0.90
N LYS A 62 4.26 24.20 0.26
CA LYS A 62 3.05 24.96 0.57
C LYS A 62 2.12 24.19 1.49
N LYS A 63 1.76 22.96 1.09
CA LYS A 63 0.73 22.16 1.79
C LYS A 63 1.06 20.68 1.80
N ILE A 64 0.58 20.00 2.84
CA ILE A 64 0.49 18.55 2.91
C ILE A 64 -0.98 18.19 3.16
N ILE A 65 -1.50 17.21 2.43
CA ILE A 65 -2.90 16.79 2.48
C ILE A 65 -2.92 15.30 2.78
N PHE A 66 -3.66 14.88 3.79
CA PHE A 66 -3.95 13.48 4.07
C PHE A 66 -5.44 13.26 4.00
N ARG A 67 -5.86 12.20 3.32
CA ARG A 67 -7.25 11.76 3.25
C ARG A 67 -7.33 10.26 3.44
N THR A 68 -8.30 9.82 4.22
CA THR A 68 -8.61 8.40 4.41
C THR A 68 -10.05 8.13 4.11
N GLU A 69 -10.33 6.98 3.50
CA GLU A 69 -11.66 6.52 3.14
C GLU A 69 -11.84 5.05 3.53
N ASP A 70 -12.76 4.79 4.45
CA ASP A 70 -13.21 3.41 4.70
C ASP A 70 -14.18 3.02 3.61
N TYR A 71 -14.04 1.85 3.03
CA TYR A 71 -14.99 1.33 2.05
C TYR A 71 -15.37 -0.12 2.33
N VAL A 72 -16.55 -0.46 1.84
CA VAL A 72 -17.06 -1.83 1.78
C VAL A 72 -17.38 -2.19 0.34
N LEU A 73 -16.96 -3.37 -0.09
CA LEU A 73 -17.53 -4.03 -1.26
C LEU A 73 -18.45 -5.13 -0.73
N PRO A 74 -19.77 -4.92 -0.78
CA PRO A 74 -20.72 -5.93 -0.35
C PRO A 74 -20.67 -7.14 -1.30
N ALA A 75 -20.97 -8.33 -0.79
CA ALA A 75 -21.13 -9.51 -1.63
C ALA A 75 -22.25 -9.30 -2.65
N ASP A 76 -22.01 -9.67 -3.91
CA ASP A 76 -23.03 -9.75 -4.94
C ASP A 76 -23.96 -10.94 -4.65
N PRO A 77 -25.25 -10.71 -4.36
CA PRO A 77 -26.19 -11.80 -4.06
C PRO A 77 -26.43 -12.74 -5.26
N LEU A 78 -25.99 -12.38 -6.46
CA LEU A 78 -26.09 -13.20 -7.68
C LEU A 78 -24.87 -14.12 -7.88
N VAL A 79 -23.80 -13.93 -7.12
CA VAL A 79 -22.55 -14.69 -7.24
C VAL A 79 -22.37 -15.54 -5.99
N ASP A 80 -22.52 -16.86 -6.15
CA ASP A 80 -22.38 -17.79 -5.04
C ASP A 80 -20.97 -17.73 -4.44
N GLY A 81 -20.90 -17.50 -3.13
CA GLY A 81 -19.65 -17.36 -2.39
C GLY A 81 -18.87 -16.09 -2.65
N ASP A 82 -19.47 -15.04 -3.22
CA ASP A 82 -18.83 -13.74 -3.40
C ASP A 82 -18.35 -13.18 -2.04
N PRO A 83 -17.10 -12.71 -1.93
CA PRO A 83 -16.59 -12.28 -0.65
C PRO A 83 -17.09 -10.88 -0.26
N VAL A 84 -17.34 -10.69 1.03
CA VAL A 84 -17.49 -9.34 1.59
C VAL A 84 -16.10 -8.78 1.84
N ILE A 85 -15.82 -7.57 1.39
CA ILE A 85 -14.51 -6.90 1.54
C ILE A 85 -14.67 -5.59 2.31
N GLN A 86 -13.78 -5.32 3.27
CA GLN A 86 -13.62 -4.02 3.92
C GLN A 86 -12.15 -3.61 3.97
N SER A 87 -11.89 -2.33 3.78
CA SER A 87 -10.55 -1.76 3.95
C SER A 87 -10.62 -0.24 4.09
N THR A 88 -9.47 0.36 4.34
CA THR A 88 -9.27 1.81 4.40
C THR A 88 -8.24 2.20 3.34
N HIS A 89 -8.56 3.19 2.52
CA HIS A 89 -7.65 3.80 1.55
C HIS A 89 -7.02 5.05 2.15
N LEU A 90 -5.72 5.23 1.96
CA LEU A 90 -5.01 6.47 2.25
C LEU A 90 -4.67 7.18 0.93
N PHE A 91 -4.86 8.50 0.92
CA PHE A 91 -4.27 9.42 -0.03
C PHE A 91 -3.40 10.41 0.73
N ALA A 92 -2.14 10.55 0.34
CA ALA A 92 -1.20 11.51 0.92
C ALA A 92 -0.60 12.37 -0.20
N GLY A 93 -0.89 13.66 -0.20
CA GLY A 93 -0.49 14.61 -1.23
C GLY A 93 0.36 15.75 -0.67
N LEU A 94 1.19 16.33 -1.53
CA LEU A 94 1.98 17.53 -1.22
C LEU A 94 1.90 18.54 -2.36
N VAL A 95 1.85 19.82 -1.99
CA VAL A 95 1.82 20.97 -2.91
C VAL A 95 3.05 21.82 -2.67
N THR A 96 3.76 22.18 -3.74
CA THR A 96 5.00 22.96 -3.69
C THR A 96 4.92 24.29 -4.47
N SER A 97 5.98 25.09 -4.43
CA SER A 97 6.17 26.30 -5.24
C SER A 97 6.22 25.99 -6.73
N ASP A 98 6.92 24.92 -7.07
CA ASP A 98 7.22 24.46 -8.43
C ASP A 98 7.39 22.93 -8.45
N VAL A 99 7.44 22.38 -9.66
CA VAL A 99 7.51 20.93 -9.90
C VAL A 99 8.84 20.32 -9.42
N ALA A 100 9.94 21.07 -9.49
CA ALA A 100 11.25 20.56 -9.09
C ALA A 100 11.34 20.37 -7.56
N ALA A 101 10.65 21.21 -6.79
CA ALA A 101 10.56 21.08 -5.34
C ALA A 101 9.86 19.80 -4.86
N LEU A 102 9.06 19.11 -5.70
CA LEU A 102 8.39 17.86 -5.30
C LEU A 102 9.38 16.79 -4.82
N THR A 103 10.57 16.71 -5.44
CA THR A 103 11.59 15.70 -5.10
C THR A 103 12.43 16.07 -3.87
N ARG A 104 12.17 17.22 -3.24
CA ARG A 104 12.79 17.58 -1.96
C ARG A 104 12.08 16.95 -0.78
N TYR A 105 10.94 16.31 -1.00
CA TYR A 105 10.13 15.68 0.03
C TYR A 105 9.86 14.22 -0.29
N SER A 106 9.79 13.39 0.75
CA SER A 106 9.49 11.97 0.64
C SER A 106 8.45 11.57 1.68
N PHE A 107 7.51 10.73 1.26
CA PHE A 107 6.59 10.05 2.15
C PHE A 107 7.30 8.87 2.80
N VAL A 108 7.07 8.63 4.08
CA VAL A 108 7.50 7.40 4.77
C VAL A 108 6.32 6.93 5.62
N GLN A 109 5.94 5.67 5.43
CA GLN A 109 4.90 5.04 6.22
C GLN A 109 5.53 4.21 7.34
N PHE A 110 4.92 4.25 8.52
CA PHE A 110 5.18 3.31 9.59
C PHE A 110 3.94 2.46 9.81
N THR A 111 4.10 1.20 10.21
CA THR A 111 3.01 0.26 10.49
C THR A 111 3.24 -0.47 11.81
N ARG A 112 2.14 -0.86 12.47
CA ARG A 112 2.09 -1.83 13.56
C ARG A 112 0.76 -2.58 13.55
N GLY A 113 0.71 -3.72 14.22
CA GLY A 113 -0.45 -4.59 14.29
C GLY A 113 -0.25 -5.86 13.45
N CYS A 114 -1.33 -6.46 12.98
CA CYS A 114 -1.24 -7.70 12.22
C CYS A 114 -2.41 -7.94 11.27
N MET A 115 -2.21 -8.89 10.35
CA MET A 115 -3.26 -9.57 9.60
C MET A 115 -3.19 -11.07 9.86
N TRP A 116 -4.35 -11.73 9.91
CA TRP A 116 -4.46 -13.17 10.17
C TRP A 116 -5.71 -13.75 9.53
N GLN A 117 -5.71 -15.06 9.35
CA GLN A 117 -6.88 -15.81 8.92
C GLN A 117 -7.64 -16.32 10.13
N SER A 118 -8.97 -16.34 10.05
CA SER A 118 -9.82 -17.06 10.99
C SER A 118 -10.86 -17.90 10.27
N TYR A 119 -11.20 -19.06 10.80
CA TYR A 119 -12.16 -19.97 10.20
C TYR A 119 -12.98 -20.71 11.26
N MET A 120 -14.21 -21.06 10.92
CA MET A 120 -15.07 -21.88 11.76
C MET A 120 -14.74 -23.36 11.56
N ASN A 121 -14.32 -24.06 12.61
CA ASN A 121 -14.04 -25.49 12.55
C ASN A 121 -15.33 -26.34 12.64
N ASP A 122 -15.21 -27.67 12.50
CA ASP A 122 -16.34 -28.60 12.55
C ASP A 122 -17.05 -28.64 13.93
N LYS A 123 -16.44 -28.05 14.97
CA LYS A 123 -16.99 -27.93 16.33
C LYS A 123 -17.69 -26.59 16.57
N ASN A 124 -17.82 -25.75 15.54
CA ASN A 124 -18.31 -24.37 15.65
C ASN A 124 -17.45 -23.49 16.57
N GLU A 125 -16.14 -23.75 16.59
CA GLU A 125 -15.15 -22.91 17.25
C GLU A 125 -14.38 -22.12 16.20
N VAL A 126 -13.97 -20.90 16.55
CA VAL A 126 -13.15 -20.06 15.67
C VAL A 126 -11.68 -20.40 15.92
N GLU A 127 -11.01 -20.87 14.88
CA GLU A 127 -9.56 -21.06 14.85
C GLU A 127 -8.89 -19.90 14.10
N THR A 128 -7.65 -19.58 14.46
CA THR A 128 -6.87 -18.50 13.86
C THR A 128 -5.49 -18.98 13.42
N GLU A 129 -4.96 -18.38 12.36
CA GLU A 129 -3.57 -18.56 11.94
C GLU A 129 -2.98 -17.30 11.30
N PHE A 130 -1.70 -17.02 11.56
CA PHE A 130 -0.93 -15.98 10.87
C PHE A 130 -0.50 -16.42 9.47
N GLY A 131 -1.47 -16.76 8.63
CA GLY A 131 -1.27 -17.18 7.25
C GLY A 131 -1.20 -16.03 6.24
N VAL A 132 -1.41 -14.78 6.68
CA VAL A 132 -1.31 -13.60 5.81
C VAL A 132 0.14 -13.16 5.70
N LEU A 133 0.64 -13.14 4.47
CA LEU A 133 2.05 -12.91 4.15
C LEU A 133 2.22 -11.60 3.41
N ARG A 134 3.37 -10.93 3.62
CA ARG A 134 3.79 -9.76 2.86
C ARG A 134 5.30 -9.76 2.64
N ASP A 135 5.77 -8.83 1.83
CA ASP A 135 7.20 -8.56 1.69
C ASP A 135 7.60 -7.46 2.69
N PHE A 136 8.81 -7.55 3.24
CA PHE A 136 9.33 -6.61 4.24
C PHE A 136 10.85 -6.56 4.19
N LEU A 137 11.43 -5.37 3.99
CA LEU A 137 12.89 -5.16 3.95
C LEU A 137 13.63 -6.12 3.00
N GLY A 138 13.06 -6.36 1.81
CA GLY A 138 13.60 -7.29 0.81
C GLY A 138 13.35 -8.78 1.11
N ILE A 139 12.80 -9.11 2.28
CA ILE A 139 12.41 -10.48 2.65
C ILE A 139 11.00 -10.73 2.10
N THR A 140 10.87 -11.73 1.22
CA THR A 140 9.57 -12.07 0.66
C THR A 140 8.77 -13.00 1.58
N ARG A 141 7.44 -12.80 1.60
CA ARG A 141 6.47 -13.71 2.23
C ARG A 141 6.70 -13.96 3.73
N ILE A 142 7.03 -12.91 4.49
CA ILE A 142 7.02 -12.92 5.96
C ILE A 142 5.58 -12.76 6.48
N GLN A 143 5.26 -13.34 7.64
CA GLN A 143 3.96 -13.11 8.27
C GLN A 143 3.75 -11.62 8.56
N HIS A 144 2.54 -11.13 8.29
CA HIS A 144 2.17 -9.73 8.51
C HIS A 144 1.87 -9.48 9.99
N VAL A 145 2.90 -9.47 10.83
CA VAL A 145 2.81 -9.27 12.29
C VAL A 145 3.93 -8.35 12.77
N PHE A 146 3.56 -7.15 13.20
CA PHE A 146 4.46 -6.11 13.70
C PHE A 146 3.96 -5.58 15.05
N PRO A 147 4.37 -6.17 16.18
CA PRO A 147 3.89 -5.75 17.50
C PRO A 147 4.30 -4.31 17.87
N SER A 148 5.35 -3.80 17.23
CA SER A 148 5.88 -2.44 17.41
C SER A 148 5.89 -1.68 16.10
N TRP A 149 5.99 -0.35 16.18
CA TRP A 149 6.13 0.49 15.00
C TRP A 149 7.41 0.14 14.22
N VAL A 150 7.24 -0.16 12.93
CA VAL A 150 8.32 -0.34 11.97
C VAL A 150 8.04 0.48 10.72
N VAL A 151 9.08 0.79 9.94
CA VAL A 151 8.91 1.38 8.60
C VAL A 151 8.17 0.38 7.71
N ASP A 152 7.07 0.82 7.11
CA ASP A 152 6.26 0.00 6.22
C ASP A 152 6.81 0.06 4.79
N THR A 153 7.73 -0.85 4.49
CA THR A 153 8.33 -0.98 3.17
C THR A 153 8.51 -2.46 2.81
N SER A 154 8.40 -2.77 1.53
CA SER A 154 8.76 -4.08 0.97
C SER A 154 10.23 -4.14 0.56
N ASP A 155 10.86 -2.99 0.29
CA ASP A 155 12.28 -2.84 -0.07
C ASP A 155 13.07 -2.32 1.15
N THR A 156 14.35 -2.05 0.97
CA THR A 156 15.24 -1.46 1.95
C THR A 156 15.18 0.08 1.97
N ASP A 157 14.70 0.75 0.91
CA ASP A 157 14.45 2.20 0.97
C ASP A 157 13.19 2.46 1.83
N PRO A 158 13.28 3.28 2.89
CA PRO A 158 12.14 3.63 3.72
C PRO A 158 11.16 4.60 3.05
N ALA A 159 11.55 5.27 1.95
CA ALA A 159 10.62 6.13 1.23
C ALA A 159 9.51 5.29 0.59
N TYR A 160 8.29 5.72 0.83
CA TYR A 160 7.09 5.08 0.34
C TYR A 160 6.99 5.21 -1.18
N ALA A 161 6.47 4.16 -1.83
CA ALA A 161 6.39 4.05 -3.29
C ALA A 161 7.77 4.17 -3.98
N THR A 162 8.78 3.51 -3.43
CA THR A 162 10.07 3.30 -4.09
C THR A 162 10.15 1.92 -4.72
N VAL A 163 10.83 1.85 -5.86
CA VAL A 163 11.15 0.61 -6.58
C VAL A 163 12.58 0.76 -7.03
N SER A 164 13.48 -0.02 -6.42
CA SER A 164 14.93 0.12 -6.60
C SER A 164 15.36 -0.03 -8.06
N GLU A 165 14.64 -0.81 -8.87
CA GLU A 165 14.90 -1.03 -10.29
C GLU A 165 14.80 0.24 -11.15
N PHE A 166 14.09 1.28 -10.70
CA PHE A 166 13.95 2.52 -11.47
C PHE A 166 15.00 3.59 -11.16
N GLY A 167 15.79 3.43 -10.10
CA GLY A 167 16.88 4.34 -9.72
C GLY A 167 16.48 5.76 -9.28
N ASP A 168 15.24 6.19 -9.52
CA ASP A 168 14.66 7.44 -9.03
C ASP A 168 13.66 7.11 -7.90
N ARG A 169 13.98 7.54 -6.67
CA ARG A 169 13.14 7.28 -5.50
C ARG A 169 11.77 7.98 -5.55
N HIS A 170 11.58 8.92 -6.48
CA HIS A 170 10.30 9.59 -6.72
C HIS A 170 9.58 9.05 -7.94
N TYR A 171 10.09 7.98 -8.59
CA TYR A 171 9.53 7.46 -9.84
C TYR A 171 8.03 7.18 -9.74
N LEU A 172 7.58 6.52 -8.67
CA LEU A 172 6.17 6.18 -8.47
C LEU A 172 5.33 7.29 -7.81
N LEU A 173 5.90 8.47 -7.55
CA LEU A 173 5.09 9.60 -7.10
C LEU A 173 4.01 9.86 -8.15
N GLN A 174 2.75 9.79 -7.75
CA GLN A 174 1.65 9.98 -8.68
C GLN A 174 1.35 11.47 -8.84
N HIS A 175 0.84 11.83 -10.01
CA HIS A 175 0.38 13.17 -10.27
C HIS A 175 -0.86 13.20 -11.17
N ALA A 176 -1.60 14.31 -11.07
CA ALA A 176 -2.79 14.56 -11.87
C ALA A 176 -2.71 15.93 -12.54
N LYS A 177 -3.63 16.20 -13.48
CA LYS A 177 -3.72 17.50 -14.17
C LYS A 177 -4.34 18.59 -13.28
N ALA A 178 -4.96 18.22 -12.17
CA ALA A 178 -5.56 19.12 -11.19
C ALA A 178 -5.31 18.57 -9.77
N ILE A 179 -5.26 19.47 -8.78
CA ILE A 179 -5.18 19.11 -7.35
C ILE A 179 -6.54 18.53 -6.94
N PRO A 180 -6.62 17.39 -6.21
CA PRO A 180 -7.87 16.67 -6.00
C PRO A 180 -8.96 17.48 -5.29
N SER A 181 -10.22 17.16 -5.61
CA SER A 181 -11.27 17.09 -4.57
C SER A 181 -11.43 15.69 -3.97
N TRP A 182 -11.04 14.58 -4.66
CA TRP A 182 -10.70 13.23 -4.08
C TRP A 182 -10.31 12.14 -5.12
N ILE A 183 -9.91 12.52 -6.34
CA ILE A 183 -9.42 11.71 -7.49
C ILE A 183 -9.63 10.17 -7.41
N PRO A 184 -10.67 9.66 -8.12
CA PRO A 184 -10.51 8.96 -9.42
C PRO A 184 -11.26 9.65 -10.58
N ASP A 185 -10.90 9.46 -11.87
CA ASP A 185 -11.52 8.41 -12.72
C ASP A 185 -10.55 7.60 -13.61
N ARG A 186 -9.29 8.01 -13.76
CA ARG A 186 -8.21 7.16 -14.31
C ARG A 186 -6.92 7.51 -13.59
N GLN A 187 -6.26 6.46 -13.09
CA GLN A 187 -5.03 6.47 -12.29
C GLN A 187 -4.07 7.63 -12.61
N GLY A 188 -3.48 8.21 -11.57
CA GLY A 188 -2.46 9.24 -11.71
C GLY A 188 -1.31 8.76 -12.58
N LYS A 189 -0.70 9.68 -13.32
CA LYS A 189 0.54 9.39 -14.04
C LYS A 189 1.69 9.31 -13.06
N LEU A 190 2.70 8.50 -13.37
CA LEU A 190 3.90 8.37 -12.55
C LEU A 190 4.91 9.46 -12.91
N PHE A 191 5.50 10.07 -11.89
CA PHE A 191 6.48 11.15 -12.01
C PHE A 191 7.71 10.76 -12.85
N GLY A 192 8.10 9.48 -12.81
CA GLY A 192 9.20 8.94 -13.62
C GLY A 192 8.86 8.74 -15.10
N GLU A 193 7.58 8.53 -15.43
CA GLU A 193 7.11 8.36 -16.82
C GLU A 193 6.83 9.71 -17.49
N ASN A 194 6.28 10.65 -16.73
CA ASN A 194 5.94 11.98 -17.19
C ASN A 194 6.06 12.97 -16.03
N ARG A 195 6.69 14.13 -16.26
CA ARG A 195 6.79 15.16 -15.23
C ARG A 195 5.44 15.90 -15.08
N PRO A 196 4.99 16.21 -13.86
CA PRO A 196 3.76 16.95 -13.67
C PRO A 196 3.86 18.36 -14.22
N VAL A 197 2.72 18.91 -14.67
CA VAL A 197 2.61 20.30 -15.13
C VAL A 197 2.22 21.27 -14.01
N ILE A 198 1.81 20.74 -12.87
CA ILE A 198 1.47 21.49 -11.66
C ILE A 198 2.34 21.00 -10.49
N PRO A 199 2.65 21.85 -9.51
CA PRO A 199 3.49 21.50 -8.37
C PRO A 199 2.71 20.70 -7.32
N PHE A 200 2.18 19.55 -7.72
CA PHE A 200 1.41 18.64 -6.88
C PHE A 200 1.77 17.19 -7.19
N GLY A 201 2.06 16.41 -6.15
CA GLY A 201 2.28 14.98 -6.22
C GLY A 201 1.64 14.28 -5.02
N TYR A 202 1.31 13.01 -5.18
CA TYR A 202 0.68 12.22 -4.13
C TYR A 202 1.06 10.75 -4.20
N VAL A 203 0.82 10.04 -3.10
CA VAL A 203 0.87 8.59 -2.99
C VAL A 203 -0.46 8.07 -2.46
N THR A 204 -0.73 6.81 -2.74
CA THR A 204 -1.90 6.09 -2.24
C THR A 204 -1.46 4.83 -1.53
N ASP A 205 -2.17 4.46 -0.47
CA ASP A 205 -1.97 3.16 0.19
C ASP A 205 -3.29 2.40 0.34
N THR A 206 -3.19 1.09 0.19
CA THR A 206 -4.24 0.10 0.45
C THR A 206 -3.53 -1.16 0.96
N PRO A 207 -3.45 -1.37 2.29
CA PRO A 207 -2.61 -2.40 2.91
C PRO A 207 -3.12 -3.84 2.72
N GLY A 208 -4.01 -4.04 1.73
CA GLY A 208 -4.84 -5.22 1.53
C GLY A 208 -6.27 -5.04 2.07
N PRO A 209 -7.21 -5.88 1.64
CA PRO A 209 -8.53 -5.94 2.24
C PRO A 209 -8.61 -6.94 3.39
N ALA A 210 -9.42 -6.62 4.40
CA ALA A 210 -10.08 -7.65 5.18
C ALA A 210 -11.22 -8.24 4.31
N TYR A 211 -11.37 -9.56 4.30
CA TYR A 211 -12.41 -10.18 3.49
C TYR A 211 -12.92 -11.48 4.09
N TYR A 212 -14.18 -11.81 3.85
CA TYR A 212 -14.79 -13.07 4.27
C TYR A 212 -15.21 -13.87 3.04
N SER A 213 -14.82 -15.13 2.96
CA SER A 213 -15.26 -16.08 1.94
C SER A 213 -16.28 -17.04 2.54
N PRO A 214 -17.57 -16.96 2.14
CA PRO A 214 -18.61 -17.86 2.62
C PRO A 214 -18.30 -19.34 2.32
N ASN A 215 -17.78 -19.63 1.13
CA ASN A 215 -17.49 -21.00 0.69
C ASN A 215 -16.44 -21.70 1.54
N MET A 216 -15.42 -20.96 1.98
CA MET A 216 -14.35 -21.49 2.84
C MET A 216 -14.66 -21.32 4.33
N LYS A 217 -15.75 -20.62 4.68
CA LYS A 217 -16.04 -20.14 6.04
C LYS A 217 -14.81 -19.51 6.70
N MET A 218 -14.04 -18.77 5.92
CA MET A 218 -12.74 -18.22 6.29
C MET A 218 -12.77 -16.70 6.08
N ALA A 219 -12.26 -15.97 7.07
CA ALA A 219 -12.02 -14.54 6.98
C ALA A 219 -10.51 -14.25 7.00
N VAL A 220 -10.08 -13.26 6.23
CA VAL A 220 -8.86 -12.51 6.48
C VAL A 220 -9.22 -11.28 7.27
N ASN A 221 -8.64 -11.19 8.46
CA ASN A 221 -8.83 -10.10 9.41
C ASN A 221 -7.66 -9.13 9.31
N MET A 222 -7.93 -7.88 9.63
CA MET A 222 -6.94 -6.82 9.66
C MET A 222 -7.06 -6.03 10.95
N SER A 223 -5.94 -5.80 11.62
CA SER A 223 -5.86 -4.91 12.76
C SER A 223 -4.57 -4.11 12.71
N LEU A 224 -4.50 -3.18 11.76
CA LEU A 224 -3.31 -2.38 11.46
C LEU A 224 -3.52 -0.92 11.83
N GLU A 225 -2.46 -0.33 12.36
CA GLU A 225 -2.33 1.12 12.56
C GLU A 225 -1.13 1.61 11.79
N PHE A 226 -1.30 2.76 11.16
CA PHE A 226 -0.32 3.36 10.28
C PHE A 226 -0.04 4.79 10.69
N ARG A 227 1.16 5.24 10.33
CA ARG A 227 1.56 6.64 10.44
C ARG A 227 2.26 7.02 9.14
N MET A 228 1.61 7.85 8.34
CA MET A 228 2.23 8.43 7.15
C MET A 228 2.89 9.74 7.52
N CYS A 229 4.18 9.88 7.25
CA CYS A 229 4.97 11.06 7.54
C CYS A 229 5.58 11.65 6.26
N VAL A 230 5.73 12.97 6.22
CA VAL A 230 6.48 13.67 5.17
C VAL A 230 7.79 14.15 5.75
N PHE A 231 8.89 13.76 5.12
CA PHE A 231 10.24 14.18 5.45
C PHE A 231 10.83 15.02 4.33
N LYS A 232 11.87 15.79 4.62
CA LYS A 232 12.79 16.21 3.55
C LYS A 232 13.51 14.96 3.05
N THR A 233 13.59 14.80 1.74
CA THR A 233 14.21 13.62 1.11
C THR A 233 15.65 13.38 1.60
N ILE A 234 16.41 14.45 1.82
CA ILE A 234 17.79 14.35 2.32
C ILE A 234 17.90 13.77 3.73
N ASP A 235 16.83 13.86 4.53
CA ASP A 235 16.78 13.32 5.90
C ASP A 235 16.32 11.85 5.91
N VAL A 236 15.91 11.30 4.77
CA VAL A 236 15.47 9.91 4.62
C VAL A 236 16.63 9.09 4.02
N PRO A 237 17.18 8.11 4.76
CA PRO A 237 18.27 7.29 4.25
C PRO A 237 17.81 6.46 3.06
N LEU A 238 18.76 5.97 2.26
CA LEU A 238 18.47 5.10 1.12
C LEU A 238 18.22 3.63 1.54
N VAL A 239 18.61 3.28 2.75
CA VAL A 239 18.51 1.93 3.32
C VAL A 239 18.09 2.05 4.78
N THR A 240 17.11 1.23 5.19
CA THR A 240 16.62 1.12 6.57
C THR A 240 16.69 -0.33 7.05
N ASN A 241 16.81 -0.51 8.37
CA ASN A 241 16.56 -1.79 9.04
C ASN A 241 15.11 -1.93 9.57
N GLY A 242 14.22 -0.99 9.22
CA GLY A 242 12.84 -0.92 9.67
C GLY A 242 12.61 -0.13 10.96
N THR A 243 13.64 0.28 11.69
CA THR A 243 13.50 0.92 13.03
C THR A 243 14.34 2.18 13.23
N ASP A 244 15.20 2.52 12.28
CA ASP A 244 16.21 3.59 12.38
C ASP A 244 15.67 5.00 12.07
N LEU A 245 14.47 5.12 11.52
CA LEU A 245 13.88 6.41 11.17
C LEU A 245 13.03 7.01 12.31
N ASP A 246 13.47 8.14 12.85
CA ASP A 246 12.75 8.87 13.89
C ASP A 246 11.63 9.74 13.28
N SER A 247 10.37 9.37 13.52
CA SER A 247 9.19 10.13 13.07
C SER A 247 9.16 11.57 13.60
N LYS A 248 9.91 11.91 14.66
CA LYS A 248 10.00 13.29 15.18
C LYS A 248 10.76 14.25 14.26
N LYS A 249 11.55 13.73 13.31
CA LYS A 249 12.23 14.55 12.29
C LYS A 249 11.34 14.87 11.09
N ALA A 250 10.14 14.27 11.01
CA ALA A 250 9.19 14.55 9.96
C ALA A 250 8.67 16.00 10.06
N LEU A 251 8.33 16.57 8.91
CA LEU A 251 7.67 17.87 8.80
C LEU A 251 6.22 17.78 9.30
N MET A 252 5.55 16.67 8.99
CA MET A 252 4.19 16.36 9.40
C MET A 252 3.98 14.86 9.38
N CYS A 253 3.20 14.35 10.34
CA CYS A 253 2.74 12.97 10.36
C CYS A 253 1.23 12.91 10.53
N PHE A 254 0.61 11.87 9.98
CA PHE A 254 -0.81 11.59 10.07
C PHE A 254 -1.02 10.12 10.43
N ASP A 255 -1.68 9.92 11.57
CA ASP A 255 -2.04 8.60 12.06
C ASP A 255 -3.38 8.18 11.44
N TRP A 256 -3.41 6.95 10.91
CA TRP A 256 -4.58 6.32 10.33
C TRP A 256 -4.58 4.82 10.61
N GLU A 257 -5.69 4.14 10.30
CA GLU A 257 -5.90 2.77 10.73
C GLU A 257 -6.81 2.02 9.77
N SER A 258 -6.61 0.70 9.69
CA SER A 258 -7.53 -0.24 9.04
C SER A 258 -7.67 -1.44 9.97
N LYS A 259 -8.79 -1.51 10.69
CA LYS A 259 -9.00 -2.45 11.80
C LYS A 259 -10.34 -3.17 11.69
N PHE A 260 -10.45 -4.10 10.75
CA PHE A 260 -11.66 -4.86 10.46
C PHE A 260 -11.48 -6.33 10.84
N VAL A 261 -12.24 -6.80 11.82
CA VAL A 261 -12.20 -8.18 12.31
C VAL A 261 -13.56 -8.82 12.12
N PHE A 262 -13.58 -10.00 11.50
CA PHE A 262 -14.79 -10.73 11.19
C PHE A 262 -15.33 -11.46 12.42
N ASP A 263 -16.61 -11.24 12.72
CA ASP A 263 -17.37 -12.01 13.70
C ASP A 263 -18.06 -13.17 12.98
N HIS A 264 -17.55 -14.39 13.18
CA HIS A 264 -18.08 -15.60 12.53
C HIS A 264 -19.49 -15.98 12.99
N PHE A 265 -19.95 -15.52 14.15
CA PHE A 265 -21.30 -15.80 14.65
C PHE A 265 -22.31 -14.79 14.14
N ALA A 266 -21.91 -13.52 14.04
CA ALA A 266 -22.75 -12.46 13.48
C ALA A 266 -22.66 -12.33 11.95
N ILE A 267 -21.66 -12.97 11.32
CA ILE A 267 -21.37 -12.94 9.88
C ILE A 267 -21.18 -11.50 9.38
N GLU A 268 -20.36 -10.73 10.10
CA GLU A 268 -20.08 -9.34 9.76
C GLU A 268 -18.67 -8.92 10.18
N PHE A 269 -18.13 -7.91 9.51
CA PHE A 269 -16.91 -7.24 9.96
C PHE A 269 -17.23 -6.18 11.01
N LYS A 270 -16.45 -6.19 12.10
CA LYS A 270 -16.50 -5.20 13.17
C LYS A 270 -15.23 -4.35 13.15
N LYS A 271 -15.41 -3.03 13.02
CA LYS A 271 -14.31 -2.07 13.20
C LYS A 271 -13.85 -2.07 14.65
N GLN A 272 -12.57 -2.32 14.89
CA GLN A 272 -11.99 -2.38 16.23
C GLN A 272 -11.47 -1.01 16.64
N LYS A 273 -11.63 -0.67 17.92
CA LYS A 273 -11.07 0.57 18.49
C LYS A 273 -9.56 0.48 18.72
N ASN A 274 -9.09 -0.67 19.21
CA ASN A 274 -7.68 -0.91 19.52
C ASN A 274 -7.13 -2.01 18.62
N ILE A 275 -5.80 -2.15 18.58
CA ILE A 275 -5.17 -3.34 18.00
C ILE A 275 -5.74 -4.58 18.69
N ASN A 276 -6.19 -5.56 17.89
CA ASN A 276 -6.77 -6.80 18.37
C ASN A 276 -5.72 -7.60 19.17
N ALA A 277 -6.17 -8.25 20.25
CA ALA A 277 -5.30 -9.05 21.12
C ALA A 277 -4.60 -10.19 20.38
N GLU A 278 -5.19 -10.68 19.27
CA GLU A 278 -4.55 -11.67 18.41
C GLU A 278 -3.17 -11.22 17.95
N CYS A 279 -2.96 -9.93 17.65
CA CYS A 279 -1.66 -9.41 17.22
C CYS A 279 -0.56 -9.45 18.29
N ALA A 280 -0.91 -9.73 19.55
CA ALA A 280 0.03 -9.95 20.64
C ALA A 280 0.22 -11.44 20.97
N ARG A 281 -0.51 -12.35 20.31
CA ARG A 281 -0.36 -13.79 20.50
C ARG A 281 1.00 -14.25 19.97
N PRO A 282 1.75 -15.08 20.71
CA PRO A 282 2.95 -15.69 20.17
C PRO A 282 2.62 -16.63 19.01
N PHE A 283 3.57 -16.80 18.10
CA PHE A 283 3.47 -17.83 17.07
C PHE A 283 3.39 -19.21 17.69
N ASN A 284 2.52 -20.06 17.12
CA ASN A 284 2.57 -21.48 17.40
C ASN A 284 3.80 -22.10 16.71
N ALA A 285 4.12 -23.35 17.04
CA ALA A 285 5.33 -24.00 16.52
C ALA A 285 5.42 -24.03 14.98
N ARG A 286 4.28 -24.15 14.27
CA ARG A 286 4.23 -24.15 12.80
C ARG A 286 4.50 -22.75 12.24
N GLU A 287 3.85 -21.74 12.80
CA GLU A 287 4.02 -20.33 12.43
C GLU A 287 5.46 -19.86 12.70
N GLU A 288 6.03 -20.21 13.85
CA GLU A 288 7.40 -19.85 14.22
C GLU A 288 8.42 -20.49 13.29
N ASN A 289 8.29 -21.80 13.02
CA ASN A 289 9.18 -22.49 12.08
C ASN A 289 9.14 -21.86 10.68
N TYR A 290 7.95 -21.48 10.20
CA TYR A 290 7.83 -20.78 8.92
C TYR A 290 8.47 -19.39 8.97
N HIS A 291 8.29 -18.65 10.07
CA HIS A 291 8.85 -17.31 10.25
C HIS A 291 10.38 -17.35 10.19
N GLN A 292 11.00 -18.23 10.97
CA GLN A 292 12.46 -18.39 11.01
C GLN A 292 13.00 -18.82 9.64
N TYR A 293 12.35 -19.78 8.98
CA TYR A 293 12.71 -20.19 7.63
C TYR A 293 12.73 -19.00 6.65
N ARG A 294 11.76 -18.08 6.74
CA ARG A 294 11.74 -16.88 5.88
C ARG A 294 12.85 -15.90 6.18
N LEU A 295 13.15 -15.66 7.45
CA LEU A 295 14.26 -14.81 7.84
C LEU A 295 15.61 -15.36 7.32
N GLU A 296 15.80 -16.68 7.40
CA GLU A 296 17.02 -17.35 6.92
C GLU A 296 17.15 -17.34 5.38
N GLN A 297 16.07 -17.61 4.66
CA GLN A 297 16.09 -17.68 3.19
C GLN A 297 16.05 -16.31 2.53
N GLY A 298 15.31 -15.34 3.09
CA GLY A 298 15.22 -13.97 2.60
C GLY A 298 16.46 -13.12 2.88
N GLY A 299 17.30 -13.53 3.84
CA GLY A 299 18.60 -12.91 4.12
C GLY A 299 19.67 -13.14 3.03
N ARG A 300 19.40 -13.97 2.02
CA ARG A 300 20.22 -14.00 0.80
C ARG A 300 19.78 -12.87 -0.11
N VAL A 301 20.38 -11.70 0.16
CA VAL A 301 20.38 -10.51 -0.70
C VAL A 301 20.36 -10.96 -2.16
N VAL A 302 19.26 -10.69 -2.86
CA VAL A 302 19.25 -10.75 -4.32
C VAL A 302 20.35 -9.78 -4.75
N PRO A 303 21.43 -10.24 -5.42
CA PRO A 303 22.48 -9.34 -5.82
C PRO A 303 21.85 -8.23 -6.65
N SER A 304 22.00 -6.98 -6.22
CA SER A 304 21.67 -5.84 -7.05
C SER A 304 22.44 -6.01 -8.35
N LYS A 305 21.72 -6.09 -9.47
CA LYS A 305 22.32 -6.04 -10.80
C LYS A 305 22.63 -4.59 -11.18
#